data_AF-A0A318J530-F1
#
_entry.id   AF-A0A318J530-F1
#
_cell.length_a   1.000
_cell.length_b   1.000
_cell.length_c   1.000
_cell.angle_alpha   90.00
_cell.angle_beta   90.00
_cell.angle_gamma   90.00
#
_symmetry.space_group_name_H-M   'P 1'
#
loop_
_entity.id
_entity.type
_entity.pdbx_description
1 polymer ?
#
loop_
_entity_poly.entity_id
_entity_poly.type
_entity_poly.pdbx_seq_one_letter_code
_entity_poly.pdbx_strand_id
1 'polypeptide(L)'
;MQITPSTIARELMGDIAPRFAELTDQVLFDDIWQRPGLPARERSLITVASLIALNRSEQLPFHLQRALDNGITHAELVEVITHLAFYAGWPTAASAISALRQLPGYPTTAKSKE
;
A
#
# COMPACT_ATOMS: atom_id res chain seq x y z
N MET A 1 13.37 2.32 -25.27
CA MET A 1 13.36 2.49 -23.80
C MET A 1 13.10 1.12 -23.21
N GLN A 2 14.12 0.44 -22.71
CA GLN A 2 13.94 -0.86 -22.08
C GLN A 2 13.32 -0.61 -20.71
N ILE A 3 12.08 -1.05 -20.51
CA ILE A 3 11.47 -1.13 -19.19
C ILE A 3 12.13 -2.33 -18.52
N THR A 4 12.94 -2.08 -17.50
CA THR A 4 13.51 -3.15 -16.69
C THR A 4 12.36 -3.76 -15.90
N PRO A 5 12.12 -5.08 -16.00
CA PRO A 5 11.09 -5.72 -15.19
C PRO A 5 11.35 -5.47 -13.71
N SER A 6 10.30 -5.23 -12.92
CA SER A 6 10.40 -5.38 -11.47
C SER A 6 11.04 -6.74 -11.15
N THR A 7 12.04 -6.79 -10.28
CA THR A 7 12.60 -8.07 -9.78
C THR A 7 12.33 -8.29 -8.30
N ILE A 8 11.59 -7.37 -7.68
CA ILE A 8 11.37 -7.33 -6.23
C ILE A 8 10.69 -8.63 -5.77
N ALA A 9 9.67 -9.11 -6.49
CA ALA A 9 8.98 -10.33 -6.07
C ALA A 9 9.87 -11.56 -6.25
N ARG A 10 10.68 -11.61 -7.32
CA ARG A 10 11.66 -12.68 -7.54
C ARG A 10 12.72 -12.74 -6.45
N GLU A 11 13.19 -11.59 -5.96
CA GLU A 11 14.17 -11.53 -4.87
C GLU A 11 13.57 -11.98 -3.53
N LEU A 12 12.30 -11.62 -3.26
CA LEU A 12 11.66 -11.91 -1.97
C LEU A 12 11.08 -13.33 -1.86
N MET A 13 10.64 -13.91 -2.97
CA MET A 13 9.85 -15.16 -2.97
C MET A 13 10.20 -16.13 -4.09
N GLY A 14 11.19 -15.82 -4.93
CA GLY A 14 11.52 -16.62 -6.12
C GLY A 14 12.11 -18.00 -5.80
N ASP A 15 12.74 -18.15 -4.64
CA ASP A 15 13.29 -19.41 -4.14
C ASP A 15 12.19 -20.40 -3.68
N ILE A 16 11.09 -19.88 -3.12
CA ILE A 16 9.96 -20.68 -2.62
C ILE A 16 8.86 -20.85 -3.68
N ALA A 17 8.52 -19.77 -4.39
CA ALA A 17 7.37 -19.70 -5.30
C ALA A 17 7.72 -18.94 -6.60
N PRO A 18 8.58 -19.51 -7.47
CA PRO A 18 9.14 -18.82 -8.63
C PRO A 18 8.08 -18.29 -9.61
N ARG A 19 7.02 -19.08 -9.87
CA ARG A 19 5.95 -18.64 -10.78
C ARG A 19 5.11 -17.51 -10.18
N PHE A 20 4.87 -17.53 -8.87
CA PHE A 20 4.13 -16.47 -8.20
C PHE A 20 4.90 -15.15 -8.23
N ALA A 21 6.21 -15.21 -7.96
CA ALA A 21 7.09 -14.07 -8.09
C ALA A 21 7.11 -13.50 -9.51
N GLU A 22 7.24 -14.35 -10.53
CA GLU A 22 7.22 -13.93 -11.92
C GLU A 22 5.90 -13.24 -12.32
N LEU A 23 4.75 -13.77 -11.89
CA LEU A 23 3.45 -13.15 -12.14
C LEU A 23 3.30 -11.81 -11.43
N THR A 24 3.83 -11.70 -10.21
CA THR A 24 3.81 -10.46 -9.42
C THR A 24 4.64 -9.37 -10.10
N ASP A 25 5.81 -9.71 -10.60
CA ASP A 25 6.66 -8.77 -11.31
C ASP A 25 6.04 -8.38 -12.67
N GLN A 26 5.80 -9.35 -13.56
CA GLN A 26 5.45 -9.10 -14.95
C GLN A 26 3.99 -8.69 -15.16
N VAL A 27 3.05 -9.40 -14.55
CA VAL A 27 1.61 -9.19 -14.82
C VAL A 27 1.08 -8.08 -13.91
N LEU A 28 1.43 -8.10 -12.63
CA LEU A 28 0.93 -7.10 -11.71
C LEU A 28 1.67 -5.76 -11.87
N PHE A 29 2.99 -5.70 -11.59
CA PHE A 29 3.68 -4.40 -11.51
C PHE A 29 4.13 -3.83 -12.85
N ASP A 30 4.57 -4.67 -13.79
CA ASP A 30 5.04 -4.21 -15.11
C ASP A 30 3.91 -4.00 -16.13
N ASP A 31 2.71 -4.57 -15.90
CA ASP A 31 1.52 -4.36 -16.76
C ASP A 31 0.38 -3.66 -16.00
N ILE A 32 -0.36 -4.35 -15.14
CA ILE A 32 -1.62 -3.84 -14.58
C ILE A 32 -1.44 -2.48 -13.87
N TRP A 33 -0.34 -2.28 -13.15
CA TRP A 33 0.00 -1.01 -12.49
C TRP A 33 0.46 0.10 -13.46
N GLN A 34 0.89 -0.23 -14.67
CA GLN A 34 1.36 0.71 -15.70
C GLN A 34 0.25 1.15 -16.68
N ARG A 35 -0.94 0.56 -16.59
CA ARG A 35 -2.04 0.87 -17.53
C ARG A 35 -2.46 2.35 -17.44
N PRO A 36 -2.54 3.09 -18.57
CA PRO A 36 -2.66 4.55 -18.57
C PRO A 36 -4.05 5.09 -18.16
N GLY A 37 -5.09 4.25 -18.14
CA GLY A 37 -6.46 4.70 -17.85
C GLY A 37 -6.73 5.09 -16.39
N LEU A 38 -5.78 4.82 -15.48
CA LEU A 38 -5.87 5.23 -14.08
C LEU A 38 -4.45 5.51 -13.57
N PRO A 39 -4.14 6.72 -13.07
CA PRO A 39 -2.78 7.05 -12.64
C PRO A 39 -2.36 6.27 -11.38
N ALA A 40 -1.06 6.21 -11.14
CA ALA A 40 -0.47 5.43 -10.06
C ALA A 40 -0.95 5.88 -8.67
N ARG A 41 -1.21 7.17 -8.49
CA ARG A 41 -1.77 7.75 -7.27
C ARG A 41 -3.15 7.13 -6.95
N GLU A 42 -4.07 7.15 -7.91
CA GLU A 42 -5.42 6.61 -7.74
C GLU A 42 -5.41 5.09 -7.59
N ARG A 43 -4.51 4.38 -8.29
CA ARG A 43 -4.28 2.94 -8.09
C ARG A 43 -3.83 2.61 -6.68
N SER A 44 -2.89 3.37 -6.13
CA SER A 44 -2.44 3.20 -4.75
C SER A 44 -3.58 3.42 -3.77
N LEU A 45 -4.38 4.48 -3.97
CA LEU A 45 -5.50 4.81 -3.08
C LEU A 45 -6.53 3.67 -3.04
N ILE A 46 -6.96 3.16 -4.19
CA ILE A 46 -7.94 2.08 -4.30
C ILE A 46 -7.37 0.77 -3.75
N THR A 47 -6.08 0.51 -3.96
CA THR A 47 -5.42 -0.68 -3.40
C THR A 47 -5.40 -0.63 -1.88
N VAL A 48 -4.96 0.49 -1.29
CA VAL A 48 -4.98 0.70 0.17
C VAL A 48 -6.40 0.55 0.72
N ALA A 49 -7.38 1.22 0.12
CA ALA A 49 -8.78 1.12 0.55
C ALA A 49 -9.30 -0.33 0.53
N SER A 50 -8.96 -1.08 -0.53
CA SER A 50 -9.33 -2.50 -0.67
C SER A 50 -8.69 -3.36 0.41
N LEU A 51 -7.40 -3.16 0.70
CA LEU A 51 -6.68 -3.91 1.74
C LEU A 51 -7.22 -3.63 3.14
N ILE A 52 -7.60 -2.39 3.43
CA ILE A 52 -8.28 -2.01 4.68
C ILE A 52 -9.63 -2.72 4.77
N ALA A 53 -10.47 -2.58 3.73
CA ALA A 53 -11.82 -3.15 3.71
C ALA A 53 -11.83 -4.68 3.84
N LEU A 54 -10.82 -5.35 3.28
CA LEU A 54 -10.66 -6.81 3.36
C LEU A 54 -9.88 -7.28 4.59
N ASN A 55 -9.48 -6.36 5.49
CA ASN A 55 -8.66 -6.65 6.66
C ASN A 55 -7.37 -7.43 6.33
N ARG A 56 -6.64 -6.99 5.28
CA ARG A 56 -5.37 -7.57 4.82
C ARG A 56 -4.19 -6.75 5.32
N SER A 57 -4.10 -6.62 6.64
CA SER A 57 -3.15 -5.73 7.32
C SER A 57 -1.67 -6.03 7.00
N GLU A 58 -1.30 -7.28 6.76
CA GLU A 58 0.09 -7.66 6.42
C GLU A 58 0.59 -7.04 5.11
N GLN A 59 -0.31 -6.69 4.19
CA GLN A 59 0.02 -6.06 2.92
C GLN A 59 0.00 -4.52 2.99
N LEU A 60 -0.56 -3.94 4.06
CA LEU A 60 -0.71 -2.49 4.18
C LEU A 60 0.61 -1.73 4.24
N PRO A 61 1.66 -2.14 4.98
CA PRO A 61 2.88 -1.33 5.08
C PRO A 61 3.50 -1.01 3.73
N PHE A 62 3.61 -2.01 2.85
CA PHE A 62 4.16 -1.84 1.51
C PHE A 62 3.28 -0.91 0.64
N HIS A 63 1.96 -1.12 0.66
CA HIS A 63 1.05 -0.32 -0.17
C HIS A 63 0.80 1.09 0.35
N LEU A 64 0.89 1.31 1.67
CA LEU A 64 0.86 2.65 2.24
C LEU A 64 2.15 3.42 1.88
N GLN A 65 3.33 2.80 1.96
CA GLN A 65 4.57 3.45 1.50
C GLN A 65 4.49 3.79 0.00
N ARG A 66 4.06 2.84 -0.83
CA ARG A 66 3.88 3.09 -2.27
C ARG A 66 2.83 4.17 -2.56
N ALA A 67 1.81 4.32 -1.72
CA ALA A 67 0.86 5.42 -1.82
C ALA A 67 1.54 6.78 -1.60
N LEU A 68 2.41 6.88 -0.58
CA LEU A 68 3.22 8.06 -0.32
C LEU A 68 4.17 8.37 -1.50
N ASP A 69 4.86 7.35 -2.00
CA ASP A 69 5.79 7.49 -3.14
C ASP A 69 5.07 7.97 -4.41
N ASN A 70 3.79 7.60 -4.58
CA ASN A 70 2.92 8.04 -5.67
C ASN A 70 2.23 9.39 -5.40
N GLY A 71 2.61 10.10 -4.34
CA GLY A 71 2.15 11.47 -4.06
C GLY A 71 0.86 11.59 -3.26
N ILE A 72 0.39 10.53 -2.59
CA ILE A 72 -0.66 10.65 -1.57
C ILE A 72 -0.01 11.14 -0.28
N THR A 73 -0.63 12.10 0.39
CA THR A 73 -0.12 12.61 1.66
C THR A 73 -0.55 11.74 2.85
N HIS A 74 0.18 11.83 3.96
CA HIS A 74 -0.24 11.22 5.23
C HIS A 74 -1.65 11.69 5.65
N ALA A 75 -1.97 12.98 5.47
CA ALA A 75 -3.28 13.53 5.81
C ALA A 75 -4.40 12.88 4.97
N GLU A 76 -4.20 12.72 3.66
CA GLU A 76 -5.16 12.04 2.79
C GLU A 76 -5.34 10.56 3.17
N LEU A 77 -4.26 9.85 3.55
CA LEU A 77 -4.37 8.48 4.04
C LEU A 77 -5.17 8.40 5.34
N VAL A 78 -4.98 9.35 6.27
CA VAL A 78 -5.76 9.42 7.51
C VAL A 78 -7.25 9.63 7.20
N GLU A 79 -7.59 10.52 6.26
CA GLU A 79 -8.98 10.76 5.84
C GLU A 79 -9.61 9.51 5.23
N VAL A 80 -8.89 8.80 4.35
CA VAL A 80 -9.38 7.55 3.73
C VAL A 80 -9.62 6.47 4.77
N ILE A 81 -8.67 6.27 5.70
CA ILE A 81 -8.82 5.27 6.77
C ILE A 81 -10.00 5.62 7.67
N THR A 82 -10.17 6.89 8.02
CA THR A 82 -11.28 7.39 8.84
C THR A 82 -12.61 7.18 8.14
N HIS A 83 -12.70 7.49 6.84
CA HIS A 83 -13.89 7.27 6.05
C HIS A 83 -14.25 5.78 5.99
N LEU A 84 -13.26 4.91 5.81
CA LEU A 84 -13.47 3.46 5.75
C LEU A 84 -13.91 2.86 7.09
N ALA A 85 -13.69 3.52 8.24
CA ALA A 85 -14.24 3.05 9.51
C ALA A 85 -15.77 2.90 9.48
N PHE A 86 -16.47 3.74 8.69
CA PHE A 86 -17.92 3.71 8.54
C PHE A 86 -18.40 2.61 7.57
N TYR A 87 -17.58 2.20 6.60
CA TYR A 87 -17.96 1.24 5.56
C TYR A 87 -17.39 -0.17 5.77
N ALA A 88 -16.23 -0.26 6.42
CA ALA A 88 -15.48 -1.49 6.67
C ALA A 88 -15.31 -1.80 8.17
N GLY A 89 -15.86 -0.95 9.05
CA GLY A 89 -15.86 -1.13 10.49
C GLY A 89 -14.63 -0.56 11.19
N TRP A 90 -14.82 -0.16 12.46
CA TRP A 90 -13.78 0.43 13.30
C TRP A 90 -12.51 -0.42 13.46
N PRO A 91 -12.58 -1.76 13.63
CA PRO A 91 -11.39 -2.58 13.83
C PRO A 91 -10.41 -2.53 12.65
N THR A 92 -10.90 -2.56 11.40
CA THR A 92 -10.04 -2.53 10.21
C THR A 92 -9.35 -1.18 10.07
N ALA A 93 -10.06 -0.08 10.33
CA ALA A 93 -9.49 1.26 10.36
C ALA A 93 -8.44 1.42 11.47
N ALA A 94 -8.70 0.92 12.68
CA ALA A 94 -7.73 0.96 13.78
C ALA A 94 -6.44 0.20 13.45
N SER A 95 -6.54 -0.99 12.84
CA SER A 95 -5.38 -1.73 12.34
C SER A 95 -4.61 -0.96 11.28
N ALA A 96 -5.30 -0.27 10.37
CA ALA A 96 -4.68 0.54 9.32
C ALA A 96 -3.97 1.78 9.88
N ILE A 97 -4.55 2.47 10.86
CA ILE A 97 -3.90 3.59 11.58
C ILE A 97 -2.61 3.11 12.25
N SER A 98 -2.66 1.94 12.90
CA SER A 98 -1.48 1.35 13.53
C SER A 98 -0.38 1.03 12.52
N ALA A 99 -0.73 0.50 11.35
CA ALA A 99 0.22 0.24 10.27
C ALA A 99 0.82 1.55 9.70
N LEU A 100 -0.01 2.57 9.48
CA LEU A 100 0.42 3.88 8.99
C LEU A 100 1.42 4.55 9.95
N ARG A 101 1.17 4.46 11.26
CA ARG A 101 2.06 5.01 12.30
C ARG A 101 3.44 4.35 12.31
N GLN A 102 3.56 3.11 11.87
CA GLN A 102 4.81 2.35 11.85
C GLN A 102 5.68 2.64 10.62
N LEU A 103 5.18 3.40 9.63
CA LEU A 103 5.96 3.71 8.44
C LEU A 103 7.16 4.62 8.77
N PRO A 104 8.30 4.42 8.09
CA PRO A 104 9.42 5.33 8.18
C PRO A 104 9.00 6.77 7.82
N GLY A 105 9.38 7.74 8.66
CA GLY A 105 9.08 9.14 8.40
C GLY A 105 7.65 9.59 8.73
N TYR A 106 6.78 8.71 9.23
CA TYR A 106 5.52 9.16 9.81
C TYR A 106 5.79 10.08 11.00
N PRO A 107 5.14 11.26 11.11
CA PRO A 107 5.36 12.15 12.24
C PRO A 107 4.93 11.46 13.53
N THR A 108 5.90 10.95 14.29
CA THR A 108 5.62 10.49 15.64
C THR A 108 5.36 11.74 16.47
N THR A 109 4.14 11.92 16.96
CA THR A 109 3.86 12.92 17.99
C THR A 109 4.58 12.48 19.27
N ALA A 110 5.87 12.73 19.37
CA ALA A 110 6.55 12.80 20.64
C ALA A 110 6.21 14.17 21.25
N LYS A 111 5.10 14.21 22.00
CA LYS A 111 4.84 15.11 23.14
C LYS A 111 3.43 14.85 23.68
N SER A 112 3.31 13.89 24.59
CA SER A 112 2.50 14.12 25.79
C SER A 112 3.47 14.71 26.83
N LYS A 113 3.50 16.05 26.90
CA LYS A 113 3.89 16.74 28.13
C LYS A 113 2.65 16.74 29.02
N GLU A 114 2.91 16.45 30.30
CA GLU A 114 2.02 16.48 31.48
C GLU A 114 1.13 15.25 31.69
#